data_AF-A0AAU7GEX1-F1
#
_entry.id   AF-A0AAU7GEX1-F1
#
_cell.length_a   1.000
_cell.length_b   1.000
_cell.length_c   1.000
_cell.angle_alpha   90.00
_cell.angle_beta   90.00
_cell.angle_gamma   90.00
#
_symmetry.space_group_name_H-M   'P 1'
#
loop_
_entity.id
_entity.type
_entity.pdbx_description
1 polymer ?
#
loop_
_entity_poly.entity_id
_entity_poly.type
_entity_poly.pdbx_seq_one_letter_code
_entity_poly.pdbx_strand_id
1 'polypeptide(L)'
;MKFGGGATLEFVADGDGHLLGGFSFQRVRAVRTAAESLSDSWHITGAYQELVEIVDSEWVASLKPREIELFHPRHFLIYVEDYGYDELLAADWAWLPAEPGTTP
;
A
#
# COMPACT_ATOMS: atom_id res chain seq x y z
N MET A 1 8.16 -3.73 -9.45
CA MET A 1 7.70 -2.35 -9.20
C MET A 1 8.04 -1.45 -10.40
N LYS A 2 7.05 -0.96 -11.16
CA LYS A 2 7.27 0.05 -12.21
C LYS A 2 6.63 1.36 -11.75
N PHE A 3 7.41 2.44 -11.71
CA PHE A 3 6.93 3.76 -11.33
C PHE A 3 6.79 4.64 -12.58
N GLY A 4 5.55 4.99 -12.96
CA GLY A 4 5.26 5.95 -14.03
C GLY A 4 3.81 6.43 -13.98
N GLY A 5 3.58 7.70 -13.60
CA GLY A 5 2.29 8.40 -13.67
C GLY A 5 1.20 7.97 -12.67
N GLY A 6 1.06 6.67 -12.43
CA GLY A 6 0.38 6.02 -11.32
C GLY A 6 1.19 4.77 -10.98
N ALA A 7 1.50 4.54 -9.70
CA ALA A 7 2.20 3.31 -9.35
C ALA A 7 1.12 2.28 -9.05
N THR A 8 1.00 1.31 -9.95
CA THR A 8 0.10 0.19 -9.71
C THR A 8 0.83 -0.84 -8.85
N LEU A 9 0.26 -1.15 -7.69
CA LEU A 9 0.75 -2.16 -6.76
C LEU A 9 -0.21 -3.34 -6.78
N GLU A 10 -0.02 -4.23 -7.75
CA GLU A 10 -0.82 -5.43 -7.87
C GLU A 10 -0.39 -6.49 -6.85
N PHE A 11 -1.36 -7.02 -6.13
CA PHE A 11 -1.22 -8.21 -5.28
C PHE A 11 -2.18 -9.26 -5.86
N VAL A 12 -1.80 -10.54 -5.89
CA VAL A 12 -2.71 -11.68 -6.11
C VAL A 12 -2.04 -12.84 -5.40
N ALA A 13 -2.62 -13.44 -4.38
CA ALA A 13 -2.04 -14.55 -3.67
C ALA A 13 -3.11 -15.37 -2.92
N ASP A 14 -2.84 -16.66 -2.82
CA ASP A 14 -3.60 -17.88 -2.56
C ASP A 14 -3.64 -18.42 -1.10
N GLY A 15 -3.58 -19.76 -0.93
CA GLY A 15 -4.09 -20.50 0.23
C GLY A 15 -3.28 -20.41 1.52
N ASP A 16 -2.10 -19.79 1.47
CA ASP A 16 -1.21 -19.60 2.62
C ASP A 16 -1.09 -18.11 3.05
N GLY A 17 -1.96 -17.23 2.52
CA GLY A 17 -2.26 -15.88 3.04
C GLY A 17 -1.43 -14.63 2.62
N HIS A 18 -0.95 -14.34 1.43
CA HIS A 18 -1.39 -14.56 0.08
C HIS A 18 -2.74 -13.87 -0.27
N LEU A 19 -2.65 -12.69 -0.90
CA LEU A 19 -3.65 -11.65 -1.19
C LEU A 19 -4.13 -11.65 -2.67
N LEU A 20 -5.24 -12.31 -3.09
CA LEU A 20 -5.70 -12.62 -4.50
C LEU A 20 -6.17 -11.44 -5.40
N GLY A 21 -5.81 -10.19 -5.15
CA GLY A 21 -6.19 -9.06 -6.00
C GLY A 21 -5.44 -7.79 -5.59
N GLY A 22 -5.29 -6.84 -6.50
CA GLY A 22 -4.31 -5.78 -6.39
C GLY A 22 -4.87 -4.41 -6.04
N PHE A 23 -3.96 -3.47 -5.81
CA PHE A 23 -4.30 -2.07 -5.58
C PHE A 23 -3.60 -1.18 -6.62
N SER A 24 -4.36 -0.50 -7.47
CA SER A 24 -3.78 0.56 -8.29
C SER A 24 -3.72 1.84 -7.47
N PHE A 25 -2.51 2.36 -7.21
CA PHE A 25 -2.36 3.65 -6.53
C PHE A 25 -2.11 4.77 -7.53
N GLN A 26 -2.91 5.82 -7.40
CA GLN A 26 -2.83 6.96 -8.28
C GLN A 26 -1.80 7.96 -7.77
N ARG A 27 -0.90 8.35 -8.69
CA ARG A 27 0.12 9.38 -8.51
C ARG A 27 1.03 9.18 -7.27
N VAL A 28 1.45 7.96 -6.96
CA VAL A 28 2.32 7.67 -5.80
C VAL A 28 3.54 8.59 -5.73
N ARG A 29 3.79 9.13 -4.53
CA ARG A 29 4.88 10.07 -4.23
C ARG A 29 6.03 9.44 -3.50
N ALA A 30 5.74 8.52 -2.59
CA ALA A 30 6.75 7.84 -1.80
C ALA A 30 6.25 6.47 -1.39
N VAL A 31 7.20 5.55 -1.19
CA VAL A 31 6.96 4.20 -0.70
C VAL A 31 8.02 3.89 0.34
N ARG A 32 7.63 3.22 1.43
CA ARG A 32 8.52 2.58 2.39
C ARG A 32 8.14 1.10 2.43
N THR A 33 9.14 0.25 2.44
CA THR A 33 8.97 -1.21 2.51
C THR A 33 9.79 -1.72 3.67
N ALA A 34 9.22 -2.62 4.46
CA ALA A 34 9.92 -3.27 5.55
C ALA A 34 9.60 -4.77 5.58
N ALA A 35 10.60 -5.57 5.92
CA ALA A 35 10.43 -7.00 6.10
C ALA A 35 9.57 -7.29 7.33
N GLU A 36 8.93 -8.46 7.35
CA GLU A 36 8.12 -8.92 8.49
C GLU A 36 8.89 -8.89 9.81
N SER A 37 10.17 -9.27 9.81
CA SER A 37 11.03 -9.25 10.99
C SER A 37 11.27 -7.86 11.59
N LEU A 38 10.92 -6.81 10.85
CA LEU A 38 10.97 -5.40 11.25
C LEU A 38 9.56 -4.81 11.49
N SER A 39 8.52 -5.64 11.40
CA SER A 39 7.13 -5.22 11.58
C SER A 39 6.76 -5.24 13.05
N ASP A 40 6.51 -4.06 13.61
CA ASP A 40 5.93 -3.95 14.95
C ASP A 40 4.45 -4.35 14.94
N SER A 41 3.92 -4.72 16.11
CA SER A 41 2.54 -5.21 16.27
C SER A 41 1.48 -4.30 15.63
N TRP A 42 1.71 -2.99 15.58
CA TRP A 42 0.76 -2.04 15.02
C TRP A 42 0.69 -2.08 13.48
N HIS A 43 1.76 -2.47 12.79
CA HIS A 43 1.76 -2.67 11.33
C HIS A 43 0.99 -3.93 10.93
N ILE A 44 0.81 -4.86 11.86
CA ILE A 44 0.16 -6.16 11.62
C ILE A 44 -1.30 -6.11 12.09
N THR A 45 -1.53 -5.56 13.28
CA THR A 45 -2.85 -5.56 13.93
C THR A 45 -3.81 -4.65 13.18
N GLY A 46 -4.79 -5.24 12.50
CA GLY A 46 -5.80 -4.51 11.72
C GLY A 46 -5.36 -4.15 10.29
N ALA A 47 -4.18 -4.59 9.86
CA ALA A 47 -3.70 -4.42 8.48
C ALA A 47 -3.32 -5.74 7.80
N TYR A 48 -3.42 -6.85 8.53
CA TYR A 48 -3.09 -8.17 8.04
C TYR A 48 -3.94 -8.53 6.81
N GLN A 49 -3.28 -8.67 5.66
CA GLN A 49 -3.90 -8.92 4.34
C GLN A 49 -4.91 -7.84 3.91
N GLU A 50 -4.85 -6.64 4.50
CA GLU A 50 -5.76 -5.53 4.20
C GLU A 50 -4.98 -4.27 3.77
N LEU A 51 -5.63 -3.45 2.94
CA LEU A 51 -5.20 -2.08 2.69
C LEU A 51 -5.79 -1.17 3.77
N VAL A 52 -4.92 -0.58 4.57
CA VAL A 52 -5.29 0.37 5.63
C VAL A 52 -4.91 1.77 5.21
N GLU A 53 -5.83 2.72 5.39
CA GLU A 53 -5.49 4.14 5.34
C GLU A 53 -5.15 4.64 6.75
N ILE A 54 -3.96 5.19 6.91
CA ILE A 54 -3.49 5.78 8.16
C ILE A 54 -3.98 7.23 8.22
N VAL A 55 -4.99 7.47 9.04
CA VAL A 55 -5.47 8.81 9.38
C VAL A 55 -4.48 9.53 10.29
N ASP A 56 -4.47 10.87 10.24
CA ASP A 56 -3.56 11.73 11.02
C ASP A 56 -2.07 11.37 10.85
N SER A 57 -1.69 10.94 9.64
CA SER A 57 -0.33 10.51 9.30
C SER A 57 0.72 11.60 9.55
N GLU A 58 1.64 11.35 10.48
CA GLU A 58 2.81 12.20 10.69
C GLU A 58 3.69 12.30 9.44
N TRP A 59 3.70 11.26 8.60
CA TRP A 59 4.43 11.28 7.33
C TRP A 59 3.81 12.29 6.36
N VAL A 60 2.48 12.34 6.25
CA VAL A 60 1.77 13.38 5.48
C VAL A 60 2.04 14.76 6.08
N ALA A 61 1.96 14.89 7.41
CA ALA A 61 2.20 16.15 8.10
C ALA A 61 3.62 16.70 7.91
N SER A 62 4.59 15.83 7.63
CA SER A 62 5.98 16.22 7.35
C SER A 62 6.21 16.82 5.95
N LEU A 63 5.24 16.70 5.03
CA LEU A 63 5.36 17.23 3.66
C LEU A 63 5.25 18.76 3.64
N LYS A 64 5.77 19.39 2.58
CA LYS A 64 5.62 20.85 2.45
C LYS A 64 4.13 21.19 2.22
N PRO A 65 3.61 22.32 2.75
CA PRO A 65 2.21 22.70 2.57
C PRO A 65 1.75 22.70 1.11
N ARG A 66 2.57 23.23 0.20
CA ARG A 66 2.29 23.23 -1.24
C ARG A 66 2.16 21.83 -1.84
N GLU A 67 2.90 20.86 -1.32
CA GLU A 67 2.79 19.47 -1.76
C GLU A 67 1.46 18.87 -1.31
N ILE A 68 1.06 19.12 -0.06
CA ILE A 68 -0.22 18.69 0.49
C ILE A 68 -1.39 19.26 -0.34
N GLU A 69 -1.38 20.57 -0.61
CA GLU A 69 -2.43 21.26 -1.38
C GLU A 69 -2.54 20.78 -2.84
N LEU A 70 -1.41 20.53 -3.51
CA LEU A 70 -1.45 20.14 -4.94
C LEU A 70 -1.73 18.65 -5.15
N PHE A 71 -1.43 17.83 -4.16
CA PHE A 71 -1.41 16.39 -4.30
C PHE A 71 -2.50 15.68 -3.49
N HIS A 72 -2.97 16.30 -2.40
CA HIS A 72 -3.85 15.67 -1.42
C HIS A 72 -3.37 14.27 -1.02
N PRO A 73 -2.12 14.15 -0.50
CA PRO A 73 -1.53 12.87 -0.13
C PRO A 73 -2.35 12.19 0.96
N ARG A 74 -2.60 10.90 0.75
CA ARG A 74 -3.13 9.95 1.72
C ARG A 74 -2.04 8.92 2.03
N HIS A 75 -2.06 8.41 3.25
CA HIS A 75 -1.09 7.43 3.71
C HIS A 75 -1.76 6.06 3.80
N PHE A 76 -1.17 5.10 3.09
CA PHE A 76 -1.67 3.73 3.04
C PHE A 76 -0.63 2.78 3.60
N LEU A 77 -1.08 1.71 4.25
CA LEU A 77 -0.26 0.59 4.69
C LEU A 77 -0.91 -0.71 4.21
N ILE A 78 -0.09 -1.63 3.72
CA ILE A 78 -0.50 -3.00 3.40
C ILE A 78 0.48 -3.92 4.09
N TYR A 79 -0.03 -4.86 4.88
CA TYR A 79 0.77 -5.95 5.44
C TYR A 79 0.46 -7.26 4.73
N VAL A 80 1.52 -7.95 4.32
CA VAL A 80 1.49 -9.27 3.68
C VAL A 80 2.28 -10.23 4.56
N GLU A 81 1.63 -11.31 5.00
CA GLU A 81 2.27 -12.36 5.79
C GLU A 81 3.49 -12.93 5.06
N ASP A 82 4.52 -13.32 5.81
CA ASP A 82 5.82 -13.81 5.31
C ASP A 82 6.62 -12.81 4.45
N TYR A 83 6.07 -11.63 4.14
CA TYR A 83 6.72 -10.57 3.37
C TYR A 83 7.04 -9.35 4.24
N GLY A 84 6.09 -8.87 5.03
CA GLY A 84 6.17 -7.63 5.80
C GLY A 84 5.18 -6.60 5.32
N TYR A 85 5.53 -5.30 5.35
CA TYR A 85 4.60 -4.24 4.96
C TYR A 85 5.17 -3.24 3.96
N ASP A 86 4.25 -2.66 3.19
CA ASP A 86 4.47 -1.49 2.35
C ASP A 86 3.63 -0.33 2.87
N GLU A 87 4.25 0.81 3.11
CA GLU A 87 3.59 2.09 3.33
C GLU A 87 3.72 2.98 2.09
N LEU A 88 2.64 3.64 1.68
CA LEU A 88 2.59 4.47 0.47
C LEU A 88 1.96 5.83 0.74
N LEU A 89 2.56 6.87 0.17
CA LEU A 89 1.90 8.16 -0.01
C LEU A 89 1.34 8.26 -1.43
N ALA A 90 0.02 8.22 -1.56
CA ALA A 90 -0.68 8.25 -2.83
C ALA A 90 -1.85 9.24 -2.79
N ALA A 91 -2.33 9.67 -3.96
CA ALA A 91 -3.50 10.56 -4.00
C ALA A 91 -4.80 9.75 -3.80
N ASP A 92 -4.85 8.55 -4.38
CA ASP A 92 -6.01 7.67 -4.29
C ASP A 92 -5.60 6.23 -4.61
N TRP A 93 -6.54 5.30 -4.43
CA TRP A 93 -6.37 3.90 -4.79
C TRP A 93 -7.64 3.30 -5.41
N ALA A 94 -7.46 2.22 -6.16
CA ALA A 94 -8.55 1.41 -6.69
C ALA A 94 -8.23 -0.08 -6.54
N TRP A 95 -9.23 -0.88 -6.20
CA TRP A 95 -9.11 -2.34 -6.22
C TRP A 95 -9.02 -2.86 -7.66
N LEU A 96 -8.07 -3.76 -7.89
CA LEU A 96 -7.88 -4.50 -9.12
C LEU A 96 -8.21 -5.97 -8.85
N PRO A 97 -9.36 -6.49 -9.29
CA PRO A 97 -9.68 -7.90 -9.11
C PRO A 97 -8.67 -8.78 -9.88
N ALA A 98 -8.26 -9.92 -9.32
CA ALA A 98 -7.55 -10.92 -10.11
C ALA A 98 -8.40 -11.38 -11.30
N GLU A 99 -7.77 -11.53 -12.46
CA GLU A 99 -8.44 -12.15 -13.60
C GLU A 99 -8.66 -13.64 -13.32
N PRO A 100 -9.90 -14.16 -13.49
CA PRO A 100 -10.15 -15.59 -13.36
C PRO A 100 -9.38 -16.35 -14.44
N GLY A 101 -8.45 -17.22 -14.01
CA GLY A 101 -7.64 -18.05 -14.90
C GLY A 101 -6.14 -17.73 -14.87
N THR A 102 -5.73 -16.69 -14.15
CA THR A 102 -4.31 -16.44 -13.84
C THR A 102 -3.97 -17.03 -12.47
N THR A 103 -3.86 -18.36 -12.40
CA THR A 103 -3.05 -19.00 -11.35
C THR A 103 -1.59 -19.06 -11.80
N PRO A 104 -0.62 -19.03 -10.88
CA PRO A 104 0.80 -19.21 -11.21
C PRO A 104 1.11 -20.53 -11.92
#